data_AF-Q8C7H9-F1
#
_entry.id   AF-Q8C7H9-F1
#
_cell.length_a   1.000
_cell.length_b   1.000
_cell.length_c   1.000
_cell.angle_alpha   90.00
_cell.angle_beta   90.00
_cell.angle_gamma   90.00
#
_symmetry.space_group_name_H-M   'P 1'
#
loop_
_entity.id
_entity.type
_entity.pdbx_description
1 polymer ?
#
loop_
_entity_poly.entity_id
_entity_poly.type
_entity_poly.pdbx_seq_one_letter_code
_entity_poly.pdbx_strand_id
1 'polypeptide(L)'
;VNAWQAKANNNKQWLQVDLLKIKKVTAIVTQGCKSLSSEMYVKSYSIQYSDQGVAWKPYRQKSSMVDKIFEGNSNTKGHMKNFFNPPIISRFIRIIPKTWNQSIALRLELFGCDIY
;
A
#
# COMPACT_ATOMS: atom_id res chain seq x y z
N VAL A 1 -1.90 -14.10 -13.91
CA VAL A 1 -1.31 -12.84 -13.37
C VAL A 1 -0.70 -13.17 -12.02
N ASN A 2 0.59 -12.89 -11.80
CA ASN A 2 1.31 -13.20 -10.55
C ASN A 2 1.28 -12.02 -9.56
N ALA A 3 0.12 -11.40 -9.38
CA ALA A 3 -0.09 -10.24 -8.52
C ALA A 3 -1.56 -10.16 -8.13
N TRP A 4 -1.86 -9.42 -7.06
CA TRP A 4 -3.23 -8.99 -6.82
C TRP A 4 -3.62 -7.99 -7.90
N GLN A 5 -4.81 -8.16 -8.48
CA GLN A 5 -5.37 -7.26 -9.47
C GLN A 5 -6.80 -6.90 -9.07
N ALA A 6 -7.12 -5.60 -9.08
CA ALA A 6 -8.47 -5.15 -8.79
C ALA A 6 -9.42 -5.52 -9.94
N LYS A 7 -10.67 -5.87 -9.60
CA LYS A 7 -11.71 -6.14 -10.61
C LYS A 7 -12.09 -4.88 -11.39
N ALA A 8 -12.11 -3.73 -10.71
CA ALA A 8 -12.42 -2.43 -11.31
C ALA A 8 -11.27 -1.45 -11.06
N ASN A 9 -10.92 -0.67 -12.07
CA ASN A 9 -9.88 0.35 -11.98
C ASN A 9 -10.50 1.69 -11.56
N ASN A 10 -10.73 1.88 -10.25
CA ASN A 10 -11.26 3.12 -9.69
C ASN A 10 -10.64 3.45 -8.32
N ASN A 11 -10.87 4.67 -7.84
CA ASN A 11 -10.28 5.17 -6.58
C ASN A 11 -10.93 4.62 -5.29
N LYS A 12 -11.78 3.60 -5.41
CA LYS A 12 -12.46 2.93 -4.27
C LYS A 12 -11.84 1.57 -3.95
N GLN A 13 -10.84 1.13 -4.71
CA GLN A 13 -10.17 -0.15 -4.49
C GLN A 13 -9.20 -0.07 -3.31
N TRP A 14 -9.00 -1.20 -2.64
CA TRP A 14 -8.01 -1.35 -1.59
C TRP A 14 -7.53 -2.81 -1.52
N LEU A 15 -6.29 -2.98 -1.06
CA LEU A 15 -5.74 -4.27 -0.64
C LEU A 15 -5.46 -4.19 0.86
N GLN A 16 -5.98 -5.13 1.62
CA GLN A 16 -5.85 -5.18 3.08
C GLN A 16 -4.94 -6.34 3.49
N VAL A 17 -4.09 -6.07 4.46
CA VAL A 17 -3.26 -7.06 5.14
C VAL A 17 -3.64 -7.07 6.62
N ASP A 18 -3.98 -8.25 7.15
CA ASP A 18 -4.12 -8.50 8.59
C ASP A 18 -2.80 -9.08 9.11
N LEU A 19 -2.12 -8.34 9.99
CA LEU A 19 -0.86 -8.77 10.61
C LEU A 19 -1.06 -9.71 11.81
N LEU A 20 -2.32 -10.09 12.10
CA LEU A 20 -2.80 -10.93 13.20
C LEU A 20 -2.61 -10.33 14.61
N LYS A 21 -1.55 -9.54 14.81
CA LYS A 21 -1.23 -8.82 16.04
C LYS A 21 -0.88 -7.38 15.71
N ILE A 22 -0.90 -6.49 16.70
CA ILE A 22 -0.38 -5.13 16.55
C ILE A 22 1.13 -5.23 16.34
N LYS A 23 1.62 -4.64 15.24
CA LYS A 23 3.04 -4.58 14.90
C LYS A 23 3.45 -3.14 14.65
N LYS A 24 4.76 -2.88 14.72
CA LYS A 24 5.35 -1.60 14.31
C LYS A 24 5.79 -1.72 12.85
N VAL A 25 5.06 -1.10 11.94
CA VAL A 25 5.36 -1.09 10.50
C VAL A 25 6.14 0.18 10.16
N THR A 26 7.33 0.01 9.57
CA THR A 26 8.29 1.09 9.29
C THR A 26 8.47 1.37 7.81
N ALA A 27 8.20 0.40 6.93
CA ALA A 27 8.25 0.60 5.49
C ALA A 27 7.32 -0.34 4.74
N ILE A 28 7.10 -0.02 3.46
CA ILE A 28 6.43 -0.86 2.48
C ILE A 28 7.28 -0.89 1.20
N VAL A 29 7.40 -2.06 0.59
CA VAL A 29 7.88 -2.19 -0.79
C VAL A 29 6.69 -2.53 -1.68
N THR A 30 6.60 -1.88 -2.83
CA THR A 30 5.60 -2.15 -3.86
C THR A 30 6.27 -2.53 -5.16
N GLN A 31 5.61 -3.40 -5.93
CA GLN A 31 6.05 -3.84 -7.24
C GLN A 31 4.83 -4.07 -8.15
N GLY A 32 4.97 -3.69 -9.42
CA GLY A 32 3.97 -3.96 -10.45
C GLY A 32 3.92 -5.43 -10.89
N CYS A 33 3.22 -5.68 -11.98
CA CYS A 33 3.15 -6.97 -12.67
C CYS A 33 3.20 -6.76 -14.18
N LYS A 34 3.83 -7.70 -14.88
CA LYS A 34 3.75 -7.79 -16.34
C LYS A 34 3.03 -9.08 -16.69
N SER A 35 1.95 -8.97 -17.46
CA SER A 35 1.20 -10.12 -17.98
C SER A 35 1.03 -9.94 -19.47
N LEU A 36 1.52 -10.90 -20.26
CA LEU A 36 1.62 -10.77 -21.72
C LEU A 36 2.35 -9.47 -22.10
N SER A 37 1.72 -8.62 -22.93
CA SER A 37 2.21 -7.30 -23.33
C SER A 37 1.74 -6.15 -22.43
N SER A 38 0.96 -6.43 -21.38
CA SER A 38 0.40 -5.42 -20.49
C SER A 38 1.28 -5.19 -19.27
N GLU A 39 1.65 -3.93 -19.05
CA GLU A 39 2.45 -3.47 -17.93
C GLU A 39 1.56 -2.76 -16.91
N MET A 40 1.26 -3.44 -15.81
CA MET A 40 0.28 -3.01 -14.82
C MET A 40 0.98 -2.71 -13.50
N TYR A 41 0.80 -1.49 -12.97
CA TYR A 41 1.41 -1.09 -11.71
C TYR A 41 0.72 0.12 -11.11
N VAL A 42 0.80 0.26 -9.80
CA VAL A 42 0.28 1.43 -9.09
C VAL A 42 1.36 2.51 -9.05
N LYS A 43 1.03 3.70 -9.58
CA LYS A 43 1.91 4.88 -9.66
C LYS A 43 1.88 5.70 -8.39
N SER A 44 0.74 5.78 -7.72
CA SER A 44 0.62 6.41 -6.41
C SER A 44 -0.47 5.77 -5.57
N TYR A 45 -0.28 5.80 -4.25
CA TYR A 45 -1.21 5.21 -3.30
C TYR A 45 -1.22 6.00 -1.99
N SER A 46 -2.29 5.82 -1.21
CA SER A 46 -2.34 6.24 0.20
C SER A 46 -2.46 5.01 1.10
N ILE A 47 -2.15 5.18 2.37
CA ILE A 47 -2.28 4.12 3.38
C ILE A 47 -3.40 4.47 4.36
N GLN A 48 -4.19 3.47 4.73
CA GLN A 48 -5.06 3.51 5.89
C GLN A 48 -4.67 2.37 6.84
N TYR A 49 -4.88 2.57 8.14
CA TYR A 49 -4.57 1.56 9.14
C TYR A 49 -5.68 1.47 10.20
N SER A 50 -5.79 0.30 10.84
CA SER A 50 -6.80 0.03 11.87
C SER A 50 -6.29 -1.00 12.87
N ASP A 51 -6.76 -0.91 14.12
CA ASP A 51 -6.47 -1.90 15.15
C ASP A 51 -7.49 -3.04 15.16
N GLN A 52 -8.74 -2.74 14.75
CA GLN A 52 -9.89 -3.65 14.82
C GLN A 52 -10.48 -4.00 13.43
N GLY A 53 -10.01 -3.37 12.36
CA GLY A 53 -10.50 -3.58 10.99
C GLY A 53 -11.81 -2.87 10.64
N VAL A 54 -12.44 -2.17 11.60
CA VAL A 54 -13.71 -1.46 11.41
C VAL A 54 -13.48 0.04 11.19
N ALA A 55 -12.79 0.71 12.12
CA ALA A 55 -12.49 2.14 12.03
C ALA A 55 -11.10 2.36 11.41
N TRP A 56 -11.04 3.09 10.31
CA TRP A 56 -9.82 3.28 9.51
C TRP A 56 -9.28 4.70 9.67
N LYS A 57 -7.99 4.80 10.00
CA LYS A 57 -7.26 6.06 10.10
C LYS A 57 -6.38 6.25 8.86
N PRO A 58 -6.47 7.37 8.14
CA PRO A 58 -5.54 7.64 7.06
C PRO A 58 -4.15 7.94 7.60
N TYR A 59 -3.13 7.48 6.88
CA TYR A 59 -1.75 7.84 7.17
C TYR A 59 -1.45 9.26 6.71
N ARG A 60 -0.90 10.08 7.61
CA ARG A 60 -0.57 11.48 7.39
C ARG A 60 0.86 11.75 7.85
N GLN A 61 1.54 12.67 7.19
CA GLN A 61 2.82 13.19 7.69
C GLN A 61 2.60 14.05 8.93
N LYS A 62 3.64 14.18 9.77
CA LYS A 62 3.61 15.08 10.92
C LYS A 62 3.14 16.48 10.48
N SER A 63 2.18 17.02 11.22
CA SER A 63 1.59 18.36 10.97
C SER A 63 0.76 18.52 9.70
N SER A 64 0.47 17.45 8.95
CA SER A 64 -0.44 17.50 7.80
C SER A 64 -1.86 17.05 8.17
N MET A 65 -2.87 17.83 7.76
CA MET A 65 -4.27 17.40 7.79
C MET A 65 -4.67 16.56 6.57
N VAL A 66 -3.82 16.52 5.56
CA VAL A 66 -4.04 15.82 4.30
C VAL A 66 -3.37 14.45 4.34
N ASP A 67 -4.08 13.46 3.80
CA ASP A 67 -3.60 12.09 3.62
C ASP A 67 -2.32 12.07 2.80
N LYS A 68 -1.30 11.35 3.29
CA LYS A 68 -0.03 11.24 2.59
C LYS A 68 -0.21 10.38 1.35
N ILE A 69 0.12 10.96 0.20
CA ILE A 69 0.28 10.23 -1.06
C ILE A 69 1.73 9.78 -1.16
N PHE A 70 1.92 8.47 -1.35
CA PHE A 70 3.19 7.85 -1.64
C PHE A 70 3.36 7.67 -3.15
N GLU A 71 4.56 7.93 -3.63
CA GLU A 71 4.97 7.57 -4.99
C GLU A 71 5.22 6.07 -5.04
N GLY A 72 4.53 5.39 -5.95
CA GLY A 72 4.62 3.95 -6.17
C GLY A 72 5.62 3.63 -7.27
N ASN A 73 5.30 2.64 -8.09
CA ASN A 73 6.19 2.15 -9.13
C ASN A 73 6.13 3.04 -10.38
N SER A 74 7.29 3.19 -11.04
CA SER A 74 7.41 3.76 -12.38
C SER A 74 7.53 2.69 -13.49
N ASN A 75 7.67 1.42 -13.11
CA ASN A 75 7.78 0.28 -14.02
C ASN A 75 7.31 -1.03 -13.35
N THR A 76 7.30 -2.15 -14.08
CA THR A 76 6.74 -3.43 -13.61
C THR A 76 7.67 -4.30 -12.76
N LYS A 77 8.99 -4.11 -12.86
CA LYS A 77 10.00 -4.98 -12.21
C LYS A 77 10.68 -4.34 -11.01
N GLY A 78 10.84 -3.02 -11.02
CA GLY A 78 11.51 -2.27 -9.97
C GLY A 78 10.73 -2.32 -8.67
N HIS A 79 11.46 -2.48 -7.57
CA HIS A 79 10.93 -2.34 -6.22
C HIS A 79 10.93 -0.87 -5.84
N MET A 80 9.78 -0.34 -5.42
CA MET A 80 9.70 0.99 -4.82
C MET A 80 9.50 0.85 -3.31
N LYS A 81 10.47 1.34 -2.53
CA LYS A 81 10.42 1.30 -1.06
C LYS A 81 10.04 2.67 -0.50
N ASN A 82 9.00 2.72 0.31
CA ASN A 82 8.59 3.91 1.04
C ASN A 82 8.66 3.67 2.54
N PHE A 83 9.21 4.64 3.27
CA PHE A 83 9.28 4.62 4.74
C PHE A 83 8.12 5.38 5.38
N PHE A 84 7.65 4.87 6.51
CA PHE A 84 6.66 5.52 7.36
C PHE A 84 7.37 6.36 8.43
N ASN A 85 7.28 7.67 8.30
CA ASN A 85 7.68 8.64 9.32
C ASN A 85 6.48 9.55 9.66
N PRO A 86 5.80 9.33 10.80
CA PRO A 86 6.12 8.36 11.85
C PRO A 86 5.79 6.89 11.49
N PRO A 87 6.39 5.88 12.15
CA PRO A 87 6.01 4.48 11.96
C PRO A 87 4.53 4.22 12.29
N ILE A 88 3.91 3.25 11.62
CA ILE A 88 2.53 2.84 11.88
C ILE A 88 2.52 1.76 12.96
N ILE A 89 1.71 1.95 13.99
CA ILE A 89 1.46 0.95 15.04
C ILE A 89 0.02 0.51 14.90
N SER A 90 -0.20 -0.67 14.31
CA SER A 90 -1.56 -1.22 14.08
C SER A 90 -1.52 -2.70 13.70
N ARG A 91 -2.69 -3.34 13.66
CA ARG A 91 -2.86 -4.72 13.18
C ARG A 91 -3.19 -4.80 11.69
N PHE A 92 -3.99 -3.88 11.18
CA PHE A 92 -4.48 -3.91 9.80
C PHE A 92 -3.90 -2.75 8.99
N ILE A 93 -3.41 -3.07 7.79
CA ILE A 93 -2.91 -2.09 6.83
C ILE A 93 -3.70 -2.19 5.54
N ARG A 94 -4.17 -1.06 5.02
CA ARG A 94 -4.81 -0.91 3.72
C ARG A 94 -3.97 -0.06 2.79
N ILE A 95 -3.71 -0.59 1.61
CA ILE A 95 -3.13 0.14 0.48
C ILE A 95 -4.27 0.58 -0.42
N ILE A 96 -4.37 1.88 -0.68
CA ILE A 96 -5.44 2.49 -1.47
C ILE A 96 -4.80 3.10 -2.72
N PRO A 97 -4.89 2.44 -3.88
CA PRO A 97 -4.40 2.97 -5.14
C PRO A 97 -5.08 4.29 -5.49
N LYS A 98 -4.30 5.27 -5.97
CA LYS A 98 -4.78 6.59 -6.39
C LYS A 98 -4.55 6.83 -7.88
N THR A 99 -3.40 6.41 -8.39
CA THR A 99 -3.11 6.42 -9.82
C THR A 99 -2.37 5.15 -10.21
N TRP A 100 -2.52 4.69 -11.45
CA TRP A 100 -1.95 3.44 -11.95
C TRP A 100 -1.62 3.52 -13.44
N ASN A 101 -0.90 2.51 -13.93
CA ASN A 101 -0.66 2.28 -15.34
C ASN A 101 -1.50 1.09 -15.82
N GLN A 102 -2.32 1.29 -16.85
CA GLN A 102 -3.23 0.29 -17.45
C GLN A 102 -4.26 -0.30 -16.47
N SER A 103 -3.83 -1.09 -15.48
CA SER A 103 -4.67 -1.64 -14.42
C SER A 103 -4.02 -1.58 -13.05
N ILE A 104 -4.85 -1.61 -12.01
CA ILE A 104 -4.41 -1.70 -10.62
C ILE A 104 -3.92 -3.13 -10.38
N ALA A 105 -2.60 -3.31 -10.35
CA ALA A 105 -1.95 -4.55 -9.95
C ALA A 105 -0.83 -4.27 -8.95
N LEU A 106 -0.75 -5.09 -7.90
CA LEU A 106 0.23 -4.94 -6.81
C LEU A 106 0.80 -6.28 -6.36
N ARG A 107 2.11 -6.27 -6.18
CA ARG A 107 2.85 -7.12 -5.24
C ARG A 107 3.42 -6.19 -4.18
N LEU A 108 3.41 -6.61 -2.92
CA LEU A 108 3.93 -5.78 -1.84
C LEU A 108 4.55 -6.62 -0.73
N GLU A 109 5.41 -5.97 0.03
CA GLU A 109 6.02 -6.49 1.25
C GLU A 109 5.98 -5.39 2.33
N LEU A 110 5.63 -5.76 3.56
CA LEU A 110 5.61 -4.83 4.69
C LEU A 110 6.82 -5.09 5.59
N PHE A 111 7.48 -4.03 6.01
CA PHE A 111 8.65 -4.10 6.89
C PHE A 111 8.27 -3.56 8.26
N GLY A 112 8.69 -4.26 9.30
CA GLY A 112 8.38 -3.89 10.66
C GLY A 112 9.00 -4.83 11.67
N CYS A 113 8.60 -4.67 12.93
CA CYS A 113 8.98 -5.53 14.03
C CYS A 113 7.81 -5.72 15.01
N ASP A 114 7.97 -6.69 15.89
CA ASP A 114 7.11 -6.87 17.04
C ASP A 114 7.33 -5.71 18.02
N ILE A 115 6.30 -5.40 18.80
CA ILE A 115 6.36 -4.32 19.81
C ILE A 115 6.73 -4.88 21.19
N TYR A 116 6.61 -6.20 21.37
CA TYR A 116 6.87 -6.94 22.61
C TYR A 116 7.57 -8.25 22.30
#